data_AF-A0A0M9DWK4-F1
#
_entry.id   AF-A0A0M9DWK4-F1
#
_cell.length_a   1.000
_cell.length_b   1.000
_cell.length_c   1.000
_cell.angle_alpha   90.00
_cell.angle_beta   90.00
_cell.angle_gamma   90.00
#
_symmetry.space_group_name_H-M   'P 1'
#
loop_
_entity.id
_entity.type
_entity.pdbx_description
1 polymer ?
#
loop_
_entity_poly.entity_id
_entity_poly.type
_entity_poly.pdbx_seq_one_letter_code
_entity_poly.pdbx_strand_id
1 'polypeptide(L)'
;MSKTKYLQSLNNKKALVVGLAKTGQSAAKFLLEQGADVIVADIDSEKDSVKQAAQKLNEIGATVELGQHNSQTFLNVDFIVLSPGVPHTIAPIDQARKQGIPVIGETELASQFIDIP
;
A
#
# COMPACT_ATOMS: atom_id res chain seq x y z
N MET A 1 10.06 -19.42 19.12
CA MET A 1 10.12 -17.93 19.10
C MET A 1 10.44 -17.51 17.69
N SER A 2 9.75 -16.64 16.96
CA SER A 2 8.46 -15.97 17.08
C SER A 2 8.09 -15.74 15.61
N LYS A 3 7.07 -16.41 15.06
CA LYS A 3 6.62 -16.12 13.69
C LYS A 3 6.04 -14.71 13.71
N THR A 4 6.64 -13.80 12.96
CA THR A 4 6.19 -12.42 12.73
C THR A 4 4.70 -12.43 12.36
N LYS A 5 3.83 -12.13 13.33
CA LYS A 5 2.37 -12.34 13.28
C LYS A 5 1.64 -11.00 13.09
N TYR A 6 2.17 -10.11 12.24
CA TYR A 6 1.74 -8.70 12.25
C TYR A 6 0.47 -8.37 11.48
N LEU A 7 -0.17 -9.31 10.78
CA LEU A 7 -1.50 -9.10 10.19
C LEU A 7 -2.39 -10.30 10.52
N GLN A 8 -2.74 -10.49 11.80
CA GLN A 8 -3.68 -11.56 12.21
C GLN A 8 -5.07 -11.41 11.56
N SER A 9 -5.36 -10.23 11.01
CA SER A 9 -6.47 -9.95 10.09
C SER A 9 -6.17 -8.63 9.36
N LEU A 10 -6.42 -8.59 8.05
CA LEU A 10 -6.40 -7.35 7.25
C LEU A 10 -7.72 -6.58 7.33
N ASN A 11 -8.77 -7.20 7.84
CA ASN A 11 -10.10 -6.60 7.88
C ASN A 11 -10.11 -5.33 8.75
N ASN A 12 -10.64 -4.23 8.20
CA ASN A 12 -10.65 -2.88 8.78
C ASN A 12 -9.26 -2.30 9.09
N LYS A 13 -8.19 -2.84 8.49
CA LYS A 13 -6.87 -2.22 8.58
C LYS A 13 -6.72 -1.15 7.51
N LYS A 14 -6.23 0.02 7.91
CA LYS A 14 -5.90 1.10 6.98
C LYS A 14 -4.58 0.80 6.29
N ALA A 15 -4.64 0.43 5.03
CA ALA A 15 -3.48 0.05 4.24
C ALA A 15 -3.17 1.13 3.21
N LEU A 16 -1.94 1.64 3.20
CA LEU A 16 -1.47 2.51 2.13
C LEU A 16 -0.64 1.71 1.12
N VAL A 17 -1.05 1.70 -0.15
CA VAL A 17 -0.23 1.17 -1.25
C VAL A 17 0.40 2.33 -1.99
N VAL A 18 1.73 2.35 -2.09
CA VAL A 18 2.48 3.42 -2.76
C VAL A 18 3.11 2.90 -4.04
N GLY A 19 2.70 3.49 -5.17
CA GLY A 19 3.01 3.08 -6.53
C GLY A 19 1.86 2.29 -7.18
N LEU A 20 1.38 2.76 -8.33
CA LEU A 20 0.23 2.22 -9.08
C LEU A 20 0.60 1.63 -10.44
N ALA A 21 1.84 1.14 -10.56
CA ALA A 21 2.22 0.24 -11.66
C ALA A 21 1.46 -1.11 -11.56
N LYS A 22 1.95 -2.17 -12.20
CA LYS A 22 1.20 -3.44 -12.27
C LYS A 22 1.02 -4.12 -10.90
N THR A 23 2.09 -4.21 -10.12
CA THR A 23 2.07 -4.99 -8.87
C THR A 23 1.37 -4.24 -7.73
N GLY A 24 1.50 -2.91 -7.67
CA GLY A 24 0.77 -2.10 -6.70
C GLY A 24 -0.75 -2.16 -6.89
N GLN A 25 -1.22 -2.22 -8.14
CA GLN A 25 -2.64 -2.45 -8.44
C GLN A 25 -3.13 -3.81 -7.91
N SER A 26 -2.33 -4.87 -8.08
CA SER A 26 -2.68 -6.19 -7.57
C SER A 26 -2.69 -6.23 -6.04
N ALA A 27 -1.71 -5.58 -5.39
CA ALA A 27 -1.66 -5.48 -3.93
C ALA A 27 -2.89 -4.73 -3.38
N ALA A 28 -3.27 -3.60 -3.98
CA ALA A 28 -4.45 -2.84 -3.57
C ALA A 28 -5.75 -3.64 -3.70
N LYS A 29 -5.94 -4.36 -4.81
CA LYS A 29 -7.10 -5.24 -5.02
C LYS A 29 -7.17 -6.35 -3.98
N PHE A 30 -6.05 -7.04 -3.77
CA PHE A 30 -5.96 -8.09 -2.77
C PHE A 30 -6.33 -7.56 -1.38
N LEU A 31 -5.79 -6.41 -0.97
CA LEU A 31 -6.09 -5.82 0.33
C LEU A 31 -7.59 -5.47 0.48
N LEU A 32 -8.22 -4.92 -0.55
CA LEU A 32 -9.66 -4.68 -0.58
C LEU A 32 -10.47 -5.98 -0.42
N GLU A 33 -10.08 -7.04 -1.14
CA GLU A 33 -10.72 -8.36 -1.03
C GLU A 33 -10.59 -8.97 0.38
N GLN A 34 -9.51 -8.63 1.10
CA GLN A 34 -9.29 -9.02 2.50
C GLN A 34 -9.98 -8.09 3.52
N GLY A 35 -10.76 -7.11 3.05
CA GLY A 35 -11.54 -6.20 3.88
C GLY A 35 -10.76 -5.01 4.47
N ALA A 36 -9.59 -4.68 3.92
CA ALA A 36 -8.83 -3.52 4.36
C ALA A 36 -9.43 -2.20 3.86
N ASP A 37 -9.23 -1.12 4.63
CA ASP A 37 -9.50 0.24 4.19
C ASP A 37 -8.29 0.72 3.37
N VAL A 38 -8.39 0.63 2.04
CA VAL A 38 -7.23 0.85 1.15
C VAL A 38 -7.16 2.29 0.66
N ILE A 39 -5.99 2.89 0.82
CA ILE A 39 -5.57 4.13 0.18
C ILE A 39 -4.47 3.79 -0.82
N VAL A 40 -4.55 4.34 -2.03
CA VAL A 40 -3.50 4.20 -3.03
C VAL A 40 -2.90 5.55 -3.38
N ALA A 41 -1.58 5.60 -3.45
CA ALA A 41 -0.83 6.82 -3.75
C ALA A 41 0.14 6.60 -4.92
N ASP A 42 0.22 7.55 -5.84
CA ASP A 42 1.28 7.61 -6.86
C ASP A 42 1.70 9.06 -7.12
N ILE A 43 3.01 9.28 -7.30
CA ILE A 43 3.55 10.61 -7.60
C ILE A 43 3.26 11.04 -9.04
N ASP A 44 3.04 10.09 -9.95
CA ASP A 44 2.71 10.36 -11.34
C ASP A 44 1.20 10.56 -11.49
N SER A 45 0.77 11.82 -11.61
CA SER A 45 -0.63 12.15 -11.86
C SER A 45 -0.99 12.16 -13.34
N GLU A 46 -0.02 12.12 -14.26
CA GLU A 46 -0.26 12.43 -15.67
C GLU A 46 -0.31 11.23 -16.58
N LYS A 47 0.38 10.14 -16.21
CA LYS A 47 0.44 8.93 -17.01
C LYS A 47 -0.90 8.21 -17.09
N ASP A 48 -1.37 7.97 -18.31
CA ASP A 48 -2.68 7.34 -18.58
C ASP A 48 -2.86 6.00 -17.87
N SER A 49 -1.80 5.18 -17.80
CA SER A 49 -1.89 3.89 -17.11
C SER A 49 -2.15 4.05 -15.60
N VAL A 50 -1.62 5.11 -14.97
CA VAL A 50 -1.85 5.41 -13.56
C VAL A 50 -3.26 5.97 -13.36
N LYS A 51 -3.70 6.91 -14.21
CA LYS A 51 -5.07 7.44 -14.18
C LYS A 51 -6.13 6.33 -14.30
N GLN A 52 -5.96 5.42 -15.27
CA GLN A 52 -6.87 4.30 -15.47
C GLN A 52 -6.86 3.32 -14.29
N ALA A 53 -5.69 3.04 -13.71
CA ALA A 53 -5.56 2.19 -12.54
C ALA A 53 -6.25 2.78 -11.32
N ALA A 54 -5.98 4.06 -11.04
CA ALA A 54 -6.57 4.82 -9.96
C ALA A 54 -8.09 4.85 -10.08
N GLN A 55 -8.63 5.14 -11.27
CA GLN A 55 -10.08 5.12 -11.51
C GLN A 55 -10.69 3.75 -11.18
N LYS A 56 -10.12 2.66 -11.69
CA LYS A 56 -10.62 1.30 -11.45
C LYS A 56 -10.57 0.92 -9.97
N LEU A 57 -9.52 1.33 -9.25
CA LEU A 57 -9.38 1.06 -7.83
C LEU A 57 -10.38 1.88 -7.00
N ASN A 58 -10.64 3.13 -7.39
CA ASN A 58 -11.65 3.97 -6.78
C ASN A 58 -13.06 3.39 -6.96
N GLU A 59 -13.38 2.88 -8.15
CA GLU A 59 -14.67 2.22 -8.44
C GLU A 59 -14.94 0.99 -7.55
N ILE A 60 -13.89 0.32 -7.06
CA ILE A 60 -14.01 -0.83 -6.16
C ILE A 60 -13.73 -0.49 -4.69
N GLY A 61 -13.65 0.80 -4.33
CA GLY A 61 -13.66 1.27 -2.94
C GLY A 61 -12.33 1.76 -2.37
N ALA A 62 -11.25 1.84 -3.16
CA ALA A 62 -10.02 2.48 -2.68
C ALA A 62 -10.14 4.01 -2.65
N THR A 63 -9.50 4.65 -1.66
CA THR A 63 -9.23 6.09 -1.72
C THR A 63 -7.99 6.35 -2.58
N VAL A 64 -8.01 7.38 -3.43
CA VAL A 64 -6.94 7.68 -4.39
C VAL A 64 -6.28 9.02 -4.08
N GLU A 65 -4.94 9.04 -4.04
CA GLU A 65 -4.12 10.25 -3.99
C GLU A 65 -3.09 10.23 -5.14
N LEU A 66 -3.16 11.19 -6.07
CA LEU A 66 -2.21 11.30 -7.19
C LEU A 66 -1.46 12.63 -7.16
N GLY A 67 -0.23 12.63 -7.70
CA GLY A 67 0.56 13.84 -7.95
C GLY A 67 1.31 14.37 -6.73
N GLN A 68 1.03 13.84 -5.54
CA GLN A 68 1.72 14.21 -4.31
C GLN A 68 1.67 13.08 -3.28
N HIS A 69 2.69 13.01 -2.43
CA HIS A 69 2.67 12.16 -1.25
C HIS A 69 2.25 12.98 -0.04
N ASN A 70 1.01 12.83 0.40
CA ASN A 70 0.49 13.52 1.57
C ASN A 70 1.06 12.90 2.86
N SER A 71 1.92 13.63 3.57
CA SER A 71 2.53 13.12 4.81
C SER A 71 1.48 12.70 5.85
N GLN A 72 0.34 13.38 5.91
CA GLN A 72 -0.72 13.01 6.86
C GLN A 72 -1.25 11.60 6.60
N THR A 73 -1.38 11.22 5.33
CA THR A 73 -1.83 9.89 4.90
C THR A 73 -0.82 8.82 5.31
N PHE A 74 0.47 9.04 5.04
CA PHE A 74 1.54 8.11 5.41
C PHE A 74 1.66 7.92 6.93
N LEU A 75 1.24 8.90 7.73
CA LEU A 75 1.32 8.88 9.19
C LEU A 75 0.03 8.40 9.88
N ASN A 76 -1.05 8.15 9.13
CA ASN A 76 -2.37 7.80 9.67
C ASN A 76 -2.93 6.48 9.09
N VAL A 77 -2.05 5.49 8.95
CA VAL A 77 -2.36 4.14 8.46
C VAL A 77 -1.77 3.07 9.36
N ASP A 78 -2.34 1.88 9.31
CA ASP A 78 -1.84 0.74 10.09
C ASP A 78 -0.54 0.17 9.48
N PHE A 79 -0.38 0.21 8.16
CA PHE A 79 0.83 -0.22 7.46
C PHE A 79 0.89 0.34 6.03
N ILE A 80 2.10 0.28 5.45
CA ILE A 80 2.40 0.72 4.09
C ILE A 80 2.96 -0.44 3.28
N VAL A 81 2.44 -0.64 2.07
CA VAL A 81 2.99 -1.54 1.04
C VAL A 81 3.67 -0.69 -0.02
N LEU A 82 4.99 -0.81 -0.11
CA LEU A 82 5.80 -0.07 -1.07
C LEU A 82 6.08 -0.92 -2.31
N SER A 83 5.68 -0.42 -3.48
CA SER A 83 6.00 -1.07 -4.75
C SER A 83 7.50 -0.91 -5.08
N PRO A 84 8.17 -1.91 -5.71
CA PRO A 84 9.62 -1.90 -5.94
C PRO A 84 10.17 -0.69 -6.70
N GLY A 85 9.34 -0.04 -7.52
CA GLY A 85 9.73 1.15 -8.28
C GLY A 85 9.76 2.44 -7.47
N VAL A 86 9.23 2.45 -6.24
CA VAL A 86 9.17 3.63 -5.38
C VAL A 86 10.41 3.66 -4.46
N PRO A 87 11.17 4.76 -4.42
CA PRO A 87 12.34 4.84 -3.55
C PRO A 87 11.97 4.69 -2.07
N HIS A 88 12.62 3.76 -1.38
CA HIS A 88 12.42 3.54 0.07
C HIS A 88 12.92 4.70 0.95
N THR A 89 13.59 5.69 0.37
CA THR A 89 14.24 6.83 1.02
C THR A 89 13.45 8.14 0.85
N ILE A 90 12.23 8.09 0.32
CA ILE A 90 11.38 9.29 0.28
C ILE A 90 11.02 9.71 1.70
N ALA A 91 11.00 11.03 1.95
CA ALA A 91 10.78 11.56 3.30
C ALA A 91 9.53 11.02 4.01
N PRO A 92 8.36 10.84 3.35
CA PRO A 92 7.18 10.25 4.00
C PRO A 92 7.38 8.83 4.52
N ILE A 93 8.18 8.00 3.83
CA ILE A 93 8.48 6.62 4.25
C ILE A 93 9.41 6.63 5.47
N ASP A 94 10.43 7.47 5.47
CA ASP A 94 11.33 7.60 6.63
C ASP A 94 10.59 8.12 7.86
N GLN A 95 9.64 9.04 7.68
CA GLN A 95 8.78 9.53 8.76
C GLN A 95 7.85 8.43 9.30
N ALA A 96 7.20 7.67 8.42
CA ALA A 96 6.34 6.55 8.82
C ALA A 96 7.11 5.51 9.65
N ARG A 97 8.32 5.13 9.20
CA ARG A 97 9.21 4.22 9.94
C ARG A 97 9.57 4.75 11.33
N LYS A 98 9.89 6.05 11.44
CA LYS A 98 10.20 6.70 12.74
C LYS A 98 9.00 6.69 13.70
N GLN A 99 7.78 6.67 13.19
CA GLN A 99 6.55 6.54 13.97
C GLN A 99 6.17 5.07 14.26
N GLY A 100 6.99 4.11 13.86
CA GLY A 100 6.74 2.69 14.07
C GLY A 100 5.69 2.09 13.13
N ILE A 101 5.29 2.80 12.07
CA ILE A 101 4.39 2.28 11.05
C ILE A 101 5.16 1.26 10.20
N PRO A 102 4.68 0.00 10.10
CA PRO A 102 5.30 -1.00 9.26
C PRO A 102 5.31 -0.57 7.79
N VAL A 103 6.48 -0.65 7.16
CA VAL A 103 6.64 -0.43 5.72
C VAL A 103 7.20 -1.71 5.12
N ILE A 104 6.36 -2.42 4.38
CA ILE A 104 6.66 -3.73 3.79
C ILE A 104 6.67 -3.65 2.27
N GLY A 105 7.32 -4.63 1.63
CA GLY A 105 7.25 -4.83 0.19
C GLY A 105 6.06 -5.71 -0.21
N GLU A 106 5.72 -5.70 -1.50
CA GLU A 106 4.68 -6.56 -2.07
C GLU A 106 4.97 -8.06 -1.89
N THR A 107 6.23 -8.47 -2.03
CA THR A 107 6.64 -9.87 -1.81
C THR A 107 6.49 -10.28 -0.34
N GLU A 108 6.78 -9.36 0.58
CA GLU A 108 6.57 -9.60 2.00
C GLU A 108 5.08 -9.71 2.34
N LEU A 109 4.23 -8.84 1.76
CA LEU A 109 2.77 -8.99 1.84
C LEU A 109 2.34 -10.37 1.34
N ALA A 110 2.75 -10.77 0.13
CA ALA A 110 2.38 -12.06 -0.46
C ALA A 110 2.83 -13.25 0.39
N SER A 111 4.04 -13.19 0.95
CA SER A 111 4.59 -14.27 1.78
C SER A 111 3.77 -14.57 3.04
N GLN A 112 2.94 -13.62 3.50
CA GLN A 112 2.05 -13.82 4.65
C GLN A 112 0.81 -14.66 4.32
N PHE A 113 0.53 -14.88 3.03
CA PHE A 113 -0.65 -15.60 2.53
C PHE A 113 -0.28 -16.84 1.71
N ILE A 114 0.99 -17.22 1.70
CA ILE A 114 1.48 -18.44 1.09
C ILE A 114 1.69 -19.47 2.21
N ASP A 115 0.92 -20.55 2.21
CA ASP A 115 1.01 -21.60 3.23
C ASP A 115 2.16 -22.60 2.97
N ILE A 116 2.64 -22.69 1.73
CA ILE A 116 3.59 -23.70 1.26
C ILE A 116 4.59 -23.04 0.29
N PRO A 117 5.91 -23.26 0.41
CA PRO A 117 6.95 -22.58 -0.37
C PRO A 117 6.85 -22.73 -1.89
#